data_AF-A0A529M1R9-F1
#
_entry.id   AF-A0A529M1R9-F1
#
_cell.length_a   1.000
_cell.length_b   1.000
_cell.length_c   1.000
_cell.angle_alpha   90.00
_cell.angle_beta   90.00
_cell.angle_gamma   90.00
#
_symmetry.space_group_name_H-M   'P 1'
#
loop_
_entity.id
_entity.type
_entity.pdbx_description
1 polymer ?
#
loop_
_entity_poly.entity_id
_entity_poly.type
_entity_poly.pdbx_seq_one_letter_code
_entity_poly.pdbx_strand_id
1 'polypeptide(L)'
;TCIQVFFFRTGQNWGNRAYFPKADPALEPAEVLGSFLAQFYDDKLPARTLLLSQTAQEQELLAEALSTHAGRKITISVPQRGEKKDLTDHALQNAREALGRRLAETSTQARLLQGFAETFGLVKPPVRIEVYDNSHIMGTNAVGAMVVAGPEGFVKNQYRKFNIRSTEITPGDDFGMMREVMQR
;
A
#
# COMPACT_ATOMS: atom_id res chain seq x y z
N THR A 1 -10.56 3.64 -7.77
CA THR A 1 -9.91 2.66 -8.67
C THR A 1 -9.01 1.72 -7.88
N CYS A 2 -8.86 0.48 -8.32
CA CYS A 2 -7.91 -0.49 -7.74
C CYS A 2 -7.14 -1.18 -8.88
N ILE A 3 -5.84 -1.35 -8.71
CA ILE A 3 -4.96 -2.10 -9.62
C ILE A 3 -4.33 -3.23 -8.81
N GLN A 4 -4.47 -4.46 -9.29
CA GLN A 4 -3.86 -5.63 -8.67
C GLN A 4 -2.66 -6.09 -9.48
N VAL A 5 -1.50 -6.19 -8.84
CA VAL A 5 -0.26 -6.66 -9.47
C VAL A 5 0.08 -8.02 -8.89
N PHE A 6 0.34 -8.99 -9.76
CA PHE A 6 0.86 -10.32 -9.42
C PHE A 6 2.28 -10.47 -9.96
N PHE A 7 3.14 -11.14 -9.20
CA PHE A 7 4.51 -11.41 -9.60
C PHE A 7 4.67 -12.90 -9.90
N PHE A 8 5.13 -13.21 -11.11
CA PHE A 8 5.41 -14.58 -11.51
C PHE A 8 6.90 -14.78 -11.79
N ARG A 9 7.46 -15.87 -11.27
CA ARG A 9 8.82 -16.32 -11.57
C ARG A 9 8.76 -17.82 -11.87
N THR A 10 9.35 -18.23 -13.00
CA THR A 10 9.34 -19.65 -13.45
C THR A 10 7.94 -20.29 -13.43
N GLY A 11 6.91 -19.54 -13.81
CA GLY A 11 5.51 -20.00 -13.82
C GLY A 11 4.82 -20.03 -12.45
N GLN A 12 5.53 -19.75 -11.37
CA GLN A 12 4.98 -19.76 -10.01
C GLN A 12 4.64 -18.34 -9.55
N ASN A 13 3.53 -18.20 -8.81
CA ASN A 13 3.11 -16.95 -8.20
C ASN A 13 3.95 -16.67 -6.93
N TRP A 14 4.62 -15.52 -6.90
CA TRP A 14 5.46 -15.04 -5.80
C TRP A 14 4.76 -13.98 -4.92
N GLY A 15 3.46 -13.80 -5.12
CA GLY A 15 2.63 -12.90 -4.36
C GLY A 15 1.95 -11.85 -5.23
N ASN A 16 1.04 -11.13 -4.58
CA ASN A 16 0.24 -10.10 -5.21
C ASN A 16 0.07 -8.90 -4.29
N ARG A 17 -0.24 -7.75 -4.88
CA ARG A 17 -0.48 -6.52 -4.13
C ARG A 17 -1.55 -5.67 -4.80
N ALA A 18 -2.47 -5.16 -3.98
CA ALA A 18 -3.45 -4.16 -4.36
C ALA A 18 -2.85 -2.76 -4.25
N TYR A 19 -3.07 -1.94 -5.27
CA TYR A 19 -2.74 -0.53 -5.33
C TYR A 19 -4.02 0.26 -5.57
N PHE A 20 -4.11 1.42 -4.93
CA PHE A 20 -5.27 2.28 -4.99
C PHE A 20 -4.81 3.68 -5.41
N PRO A 21 -4.49 3.87 -6.71
CA PRO A 21 -4.01 5.16 -7.20
C PRO A 21 -5.09 6.21 -7.00
N LYS A 22 -4.68 7.40 -6.58
CA LYS A 22 -5.52 8.61 -6.59
C LYS A 22 -5.58 9.09 -8.03
N ALA A 23 -6.66 8.76 -8.72
CA ALA A 23 -6.92 9.18 -10.08
C ALA A 23 -8.11 10.14 -10.08
N ASP A 24 -8.06 11.13 -10.97
CA ASP A 24 -9.23 11.97 -11.26
C ASP A 24 -10.36 11.07 -11.80
N PRO A 25 -11.60 11.18 -11.29
CA PRO A 25 -12.75 10.42 -11.80
C PRO A 25 -13.03 10.59 -13.30
N ALA A 26 -12.54 11.68 -13.92
CA ALA A 26 -12.67 11.93 -15.35
C ALA A 26 -11.69 11.12 -16.21
N LEU A 27 -10.64 10.54 -15.63
CA LEU A 27 -9.67 9.74 -16.37
C LEU A 27 -10.23 8.37 -16.72
N GLU A 28 -10.03 7.96 -17.98
CA GLU A 28 -10.41 6.65 -18.42
C GLU A 28 -9.51 5.56 -17.79
N PRO A 29 -10.01 4.35 -17.54
CA PRO A 29 -9.23 3.28 -16.91
C PRO A 29 -7.90 2.97 -17.61
N ALA A 30 -7.83 3.14 -18.94
CA ALA A 30 -6.61 2.96 -19.72
C ALA A 30 -5.53 4.01 -19.39
N GLU A 31 -5.92 5.25 -19.14
CA GLU A 31 -5.03 6.37 -18.79
C GLU A 31 -4.47 6.19 -17.38
N VAL A 32 -5.33 5.78 -16.45
CA VAL A 32 -4.95 5.46 -15.07
C VAL A 32 -3.96 4.30 -15.05
N LEU A 33 -4.19 3.25 -15.85
CA LEU A 33 -3.29 2.10 -15.93
C LEU A 33 -1.93 2.48 -16.54
N GLY A 34 -1.92 3.29 -17.61
CA GLY A 34 -0.67 3.78 -18.23
C GLY A 34 0.17 4.60 -17.25
N SER A 35 -0.46 5.59 -16.61
CA SER A 35 0.18 6.43 -15.59
C SER A 35 0.70 5.61 -14.41
N PHE A 36 -0.09 4.64 -13.94
CA PHE A 36 0.32 3.74 -12.87
C PHE A 36 1.54 2.91 -13.26
N LEU A 37 1.57 2.32 -14.46
CA LEU A 37 2.70 1.50 -14.90
C LEU A 37 3.99 2.30 -15.01
N ALA A 38 3.93 3.52 -15.54
CA ALA A 38 5.07 4.43 -15.63
C ALA A 38 5.65 4.72 -14.23
N GLN A 39 4.81 5.13 -13.28
CA GLN A 39 5.24 5.41 -11.90
C GLN A 39 5.68 4.14 -11.16
N PHE A 40 5.03 3.00 -11.42
CA PHE A 40 5.31 1.75 -10.74
C PHE A 40 6.70 1.19 -11.06
N TYR A 41 7.16 1.40 -12.30
CA TYR A 41 8.46 0.95 -12.80
C TYR A 41 9.56 2.02 -12.79
N ASP A 42 9.30 3.21 -12.24
CA ASP A 42 10.31 4.28 -12.14
C ASP A 42 11.53 3.86 -11.30
N ASP A 43 11.30 3.07 -10.24
CA ASP A 43 12.31 2.55 -9.32
C ASP A 43 12.46 1.01 -9.38
N LYS A 44 11.86 0.34 -10.38
CA LYS A 44 11.82 -1.14 -10.49
C LYS A 44 12.10 -1.62 -11.90
N LEU A 45 12.92 -2.66 -12.02
CA LEU A 45 13.15 -3.31 -13.31
C LEU A 45 11.93 -4.16 -13.74
N PRO A 46 11.34 -3.91 -14.92
CA PRO A 46 10.22 -4.69 -15.44
C PRO A 46 10.64 -6.11 -15.86
N ALA A 47 9.71 -7.05 -15.73
CA ALA A 47 9.84 -8.38 -16.31
C ALA A 47 9.78 -8.30 -17.85
N ARG A 48 10.37 -9.29 -18.55
CA ARG A 48 10.39 -9.32 -20.04
C ARG A 48 9.00 -9.24 -20.68
N THR A 49 7.99 -9.73 -19.97
CA THR A 49 6.60 -9.73 -20.44
C THR A 49 5.70 -9.19 -19.33
N LEU A 50 4.91 -8.18 -19.66
CA LEU A 50 3.83 -7.66 -18.82
C LEU A 50 2.49 -8.10 -19.43
N LEU A 51 1.64 -8.72 -18.61
CA LEU A 51 0.30 -9.11 -18.98
C LEU A 51 -0.69 -8.14 -18.32
N LEU A 52 -1.51 -7.47 -19.12
CA LEU A 52 -2.51 -6.52 -18.64
C LEU A 52 -3.92 -7.08 -18.85
N SER A 53 -4.84 -6.74 -17.96
CA SER A 53 -6.27 -7.08 -18.11
C SER A 53 -6.97 -6.26 -19.20
N GLN A 54 -6.40 -5.13 -19.58
CA GLN A 54 -6.90 -4.22 -20.62
C GLN A 54 -5.74 -3.39 -21.19
N THR A 55 -5.98 -2.76 -22.34
CA THR A 55 -5.01 -1.86 -22.96
C THR A 55 -4.75 -0.65 -22.08
N ALA A 56 -3.48 -0.27 -21.93
CA ALA A 56 -3.06 0.98 -21.32
C ALA A 56 -2.96 2.08 -22.39
N GLN A 57 -3.19 3.34 -22.01
CA GLN A 57 -2.91 4.46 -22.90
C GLN A 57 -1.43 4.45 -23.29
N GLU A 58 -1.15 4.75 -24.57
CA GLU A 58 0.22 4.80 -25.11
C GLU A 58 1.05 3.53 -24.84
N GLN A 59 0.40 2.35 -24.87
CA GLN A 59 1.04 1.07 -24.53
C GLN A 59 2.35 0.80 -25.29
N GLU A 60 2.43 1.21 -26.56
CA GLU A 60 3.63 1.04 -27.39
C GLU A 60 4.80 1.90 -26.89
N LEU A 61 4.56 3.18 -26.63
CA LEU A 61 5.55 4.11 -26.05
C LEU A 61 5.98 3.64 -24.66
N LEU A 62 5.04 3.16 -23.85
CA LEU A 62 5.35 2.60 -22.54
C LEU A 62 6.26 1.37 -22.65
N ALA A 63 6.00 0.46 -23.60
CA ALA A 63 6.85 -0.70 -23.82
C ALA A 63 8.27 -0.31 -24.28
N GLU A 64 8.39 0.72 -25.10
CA GLU A 64 9.68 1.27 -25.54
C GLU A 64 10.46 1.92 -24.39
N ALA A 65 9.80 2.78 -23.60
CA ALA A 65 10.39 3.43 -22.43
C ALA A 65 10.87 2.40 -21.41
N LEU A 66 10.04 1.40 -21.09
CA LEU A 66 10.41 0.31 -20.18
C LEU A 66 11.55 -0.56 -20.74
N SER A 67 11.61 -0.75 -22.07
CA SER A 67 12.70 -1.49 -22.72
C SER A 67 14.03 -0.75 -22.60
N THR A 68 13.99 0.56 -22.79
CA THR A 68 15.16 1.44 -22.64
C THR A 68 15.64 1.43 -21.19
N HIS A 69 14.73 1.63 -20.23
CA HIS A 69 15.04 1.58 -18.80
C HIS A 69 15.64 0.24 -18.37
N ALA A 70 15.12 -0.88 -18.90
CA ALA A 70 15.59 -2.23 -18.54
C ALA A 70 16.83 -2.71 -19.32
N GLY A 71 17.27 -1.96 -20.35
CA GLY A 71 18.35 -2.39 -21.27
C GLY A 71 18.04 -3.66 -22.07
N ARG A 72 16.76 -4.02 -22.22
CA ARG A 72 16.31 -5.23 -22.92
C ARG A 72 14.88 -5.06 -23.42
N LYS A 73 14.49 -5.82 -24.44
CA LYS A 73 13.10 -5.80 -24.94
C LYS A 73 12.11 -6.22 -23.85
N ILE A 74 11.15 -5.34 -23.57
CA ILE A 74 9.97 -5.56 -22.74
C ILE A 74 8.75 -5.60 -23.66
N THR A 75 7.89 -6.60 -23.47
CA THR A 75 6.66 -6.75 -24.24
C THR A 75 5.46 -6.58 -23.33
N ILE A 76 4.55 -5.69 -23.69
CA ILE A 76 3.25 -5.53 -23.02
C ILE A 76 2.20 -6.20 -23.88
N SER A 77 1.35 -7.02 -23.27
CA SER A 77 0.27 -7.72 -23.99
C SER A 77 -1.00 -7.81 -23.17
N VAL A 78 -2.13 -7.78 -23.87
CA VAL A 78 -3.47 -8.01 -23.30
C VAL A 78 -3.95 -9.36 -23.84
N PRO A 79 -3.69 -10.47 -23.13
CA PRO A 79 -4.13 -11.79 -23.59
C PRO A 79 -5.65 -11.80 -23.74
N GLN A 80 -6.15 -12.54 -24.74
CA GLN A 80 -7.59 -12.64 -25.04
C GLN A 80 -8.15 -14.05 -24.77
N ARG A 81 -7.30 -15.08 -24.71
CA ARG A 81 -7.67 -16.48 -24.48
C ARG A 81 -6.49 -17.30 -23.91
N GLY A 82 -6.81 -18.46 -23.34
CA GLY A 82 -5.84 -19.43 -22.80
C GLY A 82 -5.28 -19.02 -21.43
N GLU A 83 -4.29 -19.77 -20.94
CA GLU A 83 -3.79 -19.65 -19.56
C GLU A 83 -3.39 -18.23 -19.15
N LYS A 84 -2.77 -17.45 -20.06
CA LYS A 84 -2.41 -16.05 -19.79
C LYS A 84 -3.62 -15.16 -19.55
N LYS A 85 -4.74 -15.43 -20.25
CA LYS A 85 -6.01 -14.72 -20.03
C LYS A 85 -6.58 -15.06 -18.65
N ASP A 86 -6.54 -16.34 -18.28
CA ASP A 86 -7.01 -16.80 -16.96
C ASP A 86 -6.22 -16.11 -15.83
N LEU A 87 -4.90 -15.93 -16.00
CA LEU A 87 -4.07 -15.16 -15.06
C LEU A 87 -4.54 -13.71 -14.92
N THR A 88 -4.80 -13.02 -16.04
CA THR A 88 -5.28 -11.63 -16.00
C THR A 88 -6.69 -11.50 -15.46
N ASP A 89 -7.55 -12.50 -15.68
CA ASP A 89 -8.91 -12.53 -15.13
C ASP A 89 -8.92 -12.76 -13.63
N HIS A 90 -8.06 -13.66 -13.14
CA HIS A 90 -7.83 -13.83 -11.71
C HIS A 90 -7.33 -12.54 -11.07
N ALA A 91 -6.40 -11.83 -11.73
CA ALA A 91 -5.91 -10.55 -11.24
C ALA A 91 -7.03 -9.47 -11.20
N LEU A 92 -7.86 -9.41 -12.25
CA LEU A 92 -9.00 -8.49 -12.31
C LEU A 92 -10.04 -8.79 -11.23
N GLN A 93 -10.35 -10.06 -10.99
CA GLN A 93 -11.27 -10.48 -9.93
C GLN A 93 -10.75 -10.09 -8.55
N ASN A 94 -9.46 -10.33 -8.28
CA ASN A 94 -8.83 -9.89 -7.03
C ASN A 94 -8.86 -8.36 -6.87
N ALA A 95 -8.68 -7.60 -7.96
CA ALA A 95 -8.79 -6.14 -7.93
C ALA A 95 -10.21 -5.68 -7.54
N ARG A 96 -11.25 -6.34 -8.07
CA ARG A 96 -12.65 -6.06 -7.73
C ARG A 96 -12.96 -6.37 -6.27
N GLU A 97 -12.51 -7.51 -5.77
CA GLU A 97 -12.67 -7.90 -4.36
C GLU A 97 -11.94 -6.95 -3.40
N ALA A 98 -10.69 -6.59 -3.72
CA ALA A 98 -9.90 -5.65 -2.95
C ALA A 98 -10.55 -4.25 -2.93
N LEU A 99 -11.08 -3.79 -4.07
CA LEU A 99 -11.81 -2.53 -4.15
C LEU A 99 -13.09 -2.57 -3.32
N GLY A 100 -13.89 -3.63 -3.45
CA GLY A 100 -15.12 -3.81 -2.68
C GLY A 100 -14.85 -3.79 -1.18
N ARG A 101 -13.82 -4.51 -0.73
CA ARG A 101 -13.40 -4.51 0.68
C ARG A 101 -12.98 -3.13 1.15
N ARG A 102 -12.15 -2.41 0.38
CA ARG A 102 -11.71 -1.06 0.72
C ARG A 102 -12.88 -0.09 0.85
N LEU A 103 -13.85 -0.15 -0.07
CA LEU A 103 -15.05 0.70 -0.02
C LEU A 103 -15.90 0.41 1.23
N ALA A 104 -16.08 -0.86 1.59
CA ALA A 104 -16.81 -1.27 2.78
C ALA A 104 -16.09 -0.88 4.09
N GLU A 105 -14.77 -1.00 4.14
CA GLU A 105 -13.95 -0.57 5.27
C GLU A 105 -13.97 0.95 5.43
N THR A 106 -13.86 1.71 4.34
CA THR A 106 -13.81 3.19 4.36
C THR A 106 -15.13 3.78 4.89
N SER A 107 -16.29 3.26 4.48
CA SER A 107 -17.58 3.75 4.96
C SER A 107 -17.75 3.50 6.47
N THR A 108 -17.27 2.35 6.95
CA THR A 108 -17.26 2.02 8.37
C THR A 108 -16.30 2.92 9.14
N GLN A 109 -15.09 3.14 8.61
CA GLN A 109 -14.05 3.95 9.23
C GLN A 109 -14.48 5.42 9.39
N ALA A 110 -15.11 6.01 8.37
CA ALA A 110 -15.60 7.38 8.43
C ALA A 110 -16.62 7.57 9.57
N ARG A 111 -17.57 6.63 9.72
CA ARG A 111 -18.55 6.64 10.82
C ARG A 111 -17.87 6.52 12.19
N LEU A 112 -16.87 5.64 12.32
CA LEU A 112 -16.12 5.47 13.57
C LEU A 112 -15.33 6.73 13.94
N LEU A 113 -14.66 7.37 12.97
CA LEU A 113 -13.91 8.61 13.20
C LEU A 113 -14.82 9.79 13.55
N GLN A 114 -16.03 9.82 12.98
CA GLN A 114 -17.06 10.79 13.36
C GLN A 114 -17.50 10.59 14.80
N GLY A 115 -17.85 9.36 15.18
CA GLY A 115 -18.17 9.04 16.58
C GLY A 115 -17.02 9.32 17.55
N PHE A 116 -15.77 9.11 17.12
CA PHE A 116 -14.58 9.45 17.91
C PHE A 116 -14.50 10.96 18.16
N ALA A 117 -14.71 11.80 17.14
CA ALA A 117 -14.73 13.24 17.30
C ALA A 117 -15.84 13.71 18.24
N GLU A 118 -17.05 13.15 18.10
CA GLU A 118 -18.18 13.45 18.99
C GLU A 118 -17.87 13.05 20.44
N THR A 119 -17.34 11.84 20.65
CA THR A 119 -17.02 11.31 21.99
C THR A 119 -15.98 12.17 22.71
N PHE A 120 -14.96 12.65 21.99
CA PHE A 120 -13.87 13.44 22.58
C PHE A 120 -14.03 14.95 22.39
N GLY A 121 -15.16 15.43 21.84
CA GLY A 121 -15.42 16.86 21.63
C GLY A 121 -14.46 17.54 20.64
N LEU A 122 -13.95 16.79 19.64
CA LEU A 122 -13.04 17.34 18.63
C LEU A 122 -13.81 18.15 17.59
N VAL A 123 -13.22 19.27 17.14
CA VAL A 123 -13.82 20.15 16.11
C VAL A 123 -14.07 19.41 14.79
N LYS A 124 -13.28 18.38 14.47
CA LYS A 124 -13.41 17.57 13.26
C LYS A 124 -12.90 16.14 13.47
N PRO A 125 -13.36 15.16 12.69
CA PRO A 125 -12.80 13.81 12.67
C PRO A 125 -11.28 13.83 12.46
N PRO A 126 -10.51 13.07 13.27
CA PRO A 126 -9.07 13.00 13.10
C PRO A 126 -8.73 12.32 11.77
N VAL A 127 -7.83 12.94 11.00
CA VAL A 127 -7.33 12.41 9.72
C VAL A 127 -6.04 11.59 9.90
N ARG A 128 -5.52 11.55 11.13
CA ARG A 128 -4.35 10.79 11.56
C ARG A 128 -4.51 10.47 13.04
N ILE A 129 -4.34 9.19 13.39
CA ILE A 129 -4.27 8.70 14.75
C ILE A 129 -2.97 7.92 14.87
N GLU A 130 -2.09 8.37 15.77
CA GLU A 130 -0.89 7.64 16.16
C GLU A 130 -1.17 6.90 17.45
N VAL A 131 -0.88 5.60 17.48
CA VAL A 131 -1.02 4.77 18.67
C VAL A 131 0.36 4.27 19.05
N TYR A 132 0.74 4.57 20.28
CA TYR A 132 2.03 4.20 20.85
C TYR A 132 1.84 3.06 21.85
N ASP A 133 2.68 2.04 21.73
CA ASP A 133 2.71 0.89 22.62
C ASP A 133 4.15 0.63 23.09
N ASN A 134 4.33 0.37 24.38
CA ASN A 134 5.62 0.11 25.00
C ASN A 134 5.68 -1.36 25.44
N SER A 135 6.66 -2.10 24.95
CA SER A 135 6.84 -3.51 25.27
C SER A 135 8.12 -3.77 26.08
N HIS A 136 7.98 -4.62 27.09
CA HIS A 136 9.06 -5.07 27.96
C HIS A 136 9.37 -6.54 27.69
N ILE A 137 10.53 -6.84 27.11
CA ILE A 137 11.05 -8.19 27.07
C ILE A 137 11.99 -8.36 28.26
N MET A 138 11.48 -8.92 29.36
CA MET A 138 12.26 -9.43 30.51
C MET A 138 13.50 -8.57 30.89
N GLY A 139 13.32 -7.26 31.06
CA GLY A 139 14.33 -6.34 31.59
C GLY A 139 15.49 -5.97 30.66
N THR A 140 15.58 -6.51 29.44
CA THR A 140 16.63 -6.13 28.48
C THR A 140 16.01 -5.91 27.10
N ASN A 141 16.20 -4.71 26.53
CA ASN A 141 15.63 -4.24 25.25
C ASN A 141 14.18 -3.74 25.33
N ALA A 142 13.97 -2.60 25.99
CA ALA A 142 12.71 -1.88 25.92
C ALA A 142 12.47 -1.37 24.48
N VAL A 143 11.27 -1.63 23.96
CA VAL A 143 10.89 -1.28 22.59
C VAL A 143 9.57 -0.52 22.60
N GLY A 144 9.58 0.66 22.00
CA GLY A 144 8.37 1.40 21.64
C GLY A 144 7.94 1.06 20.21
N ALA A 145 6.65 0.91 19.99
CA ALA A 145 6.06 0.78 18.67
C ALA A 145 5.05 1.91 18.44
N MET A 146 5.06 2.48 17.24
CA MET A 146 4.03 3.42 16.79
C MET A 146 3.36 2.85 15.56
N VAL A 147 2.05 2.68 15.64
CA VAL A 147 1.19 2.40 14.50
C VAL A 147 0.40 3.64 14.13
N VAL A 148 0.06 3.75 12.84
CA VAL A 148 -0.64 4.90 12.30
C VAL A 148 -1.94 4.42 11.67
N ALA A 149 -3.05 5.07 12.00
CA ALA A 149 -4.34 4.89 11.34
C ALA A 149 -4.86 6.24 10.80
N GLY A 150 -5.69 6.19 9.76
CA GLY A 150 -6.34 7.35 9.17
C GLY A 150 -7.70 6.99 8.56
N PRO A 151 -8.26 7.87 7.69
CA PRO A 151 -9.56 7.67 7.06
C PRO A 151 -9.66 6.38 6.23
N GLU A 152 -8.55 5.90 5.71
CA GLU A 152 -8.47 4.68 4.89
C GLU A 152 -8.01 3.45 5.69
N GLY A 153 -8.00 3.52 7.03
CA GLY A 153 -7.51 2.47 7.92
C GLY A 153 -6.02 2.60 8.24
N PHE A 154 -5.33 1.47 8.42
CA PHE A 154 -3.93 1.43 8.87
C PHE A 154 -2.92 1.86 7.79
N VAL A 155 -2.02 2.78 8.15
CA VAL A 155 -0.97 3.34 7.29
C VAL A 155 0.37 2.65 7.57
N LYS A 156 0.48 1.38 7.19
CA LYS A 156 1.60 0.48 7.56
C LYS A 156 3.01 1.00 7.23
N ASN A 157 3.17 1.73 6.12
CA ASN A 157 4.46 2.30 5.73
C ASN A 157 4.94 3.44 6.65
N GLN A 158 4.07 3.94 7.51
CA GLN A 158 4.39 4.96 8.50
C GLN A 158 4.57 4.40 9.92
N TYR A 159 4.57 3.07 10.07
CA TYR A 159 4.85 2.44 11.35
C TYR A 159 6.31 2.70 11.74
N ARG A 160 6.56 2.85 13.03
CA ARG A 160 7.92 3.04 13.58
C ARG A 160 8.15 2.10 14.76
N LYS A 161 9.39 1.64 14.85
CA LYS A 161 9.92 0.91 16.01
C LYS A 161 11.02 1.76 16.62
N PHE A 162 10.92 2.02 17.91
CA PHE A 162 11.87 2.79 18.68
C PHE A 162 12.63 1.83 19.60
N ASN A 163 13.94 1.73 19.41
CA ASN A 163 14.79 1.09 20.39
C ASN A 163 15.03 2.12 21.51
N ILE A 164 14.48 1.84 22.69
CA ILE A 164 14.57 2.69 23.87
C ILE A 164 15.87 2.31 24.57
N ARG A 165 16.81 3.25 24.62
CA ARG A 165 18.20 3.00 25.06
C ARG A 165 18.59 3.83 26.29
N SER A 166 17.67 4.65 26.81
CA SER A 166 18.04 5.57 27.88
C SER A 166 18.45 4.82 29.14
N THR A 167 19.63 5.19 29.63
CA THR A 167 20.21 4.74 30.91
C THR A 167 19.59 5.44 32.12
N GLU A 168 18.72 6.44 31.88
CA GLU A 168 18.01 7.20 32.92
C GLU A 168 16.61 6.65 33.22
N ILE A 169 16.11 5.72 32.39
CA ILE A 169 14.80 5.10 32.59
C ILE A 169 14.96 3.98 33.62
N THR A 170 14.30 4.17 34.76
CA THR A 170 14.22 3.11 35.79
C THR A 170 13.49 1.90 35.18
N PRO A 171 13.94 0.66 35.41
CA PRO A 171 13.21 -0.52 34.94
C PRO A 171 11.73 -0.46 35.37
N GLY A 172 10.81 -0.46 34.41
CA GLY A 172 9.36 -0.32 34.65
C GLY A 172 8.83 1.13 34.63
N ASP A 173 9.64 2.13 34.29
CA ASP A 173 9.20 3.52 34.10
C ASP A 173 8.58 3.75 32.70
N ASP A 174 7.33 3.35 32.56
CA ASP A 174 6.54 3.53 31.33
C ASP A 174 6.42 5.00 30.90
N PHE A 175 6.43 5.95 31.85
CA PHE A 175 6.33 7.38 31.55
C PHE A 175 7.62 7.94 30.94
N GLY A 176 8.77 7.55 31.49
CA GLY A 176 10.08 7.87 30.91
C GLY A 176 10.23 7.32 29.49
N MET A 177 9.76 6.09 29.28
CA MET A 177 9.75 5.45 27.96
C MET A 177 8.87 6.19 26.95
N MET A 178 7.62 6.52 27.32
CA MET A 178 6.72 7.32 26.47
C MET A 178 7.33 8.66 26.09
N ARG A 179 7.98 9.35 27.03
CA ARG A 179 8.63 10.64 26.78
C ARG A 179 9.76 10.52 25.76
N GLU A 180 10.63 9.51 25.87
CA GLU A 180 11.70 9.27 24.91
C GLU A 180 11.14 9.00 23.50
N VAL A 181 10.09 8.20 23.40
CA VAL A 181 9.44 7.88 22.12
C VAL A 181 8.80 9.12 21.48
N MET A 182 8.13 9.97 22.26
CA MET A 182 7.48 11.18 21.74
C MET A 182 8.45 12.29 21.32
N GLN A 183 9.70 12.26 21.79
CA GLN A 183 10.72 13.27 21.47
C GLN A 183 11.57 12.93 20.23
N ARG A 184 11.41 11.74 19.64
CA ARG A 184 12.18 11.27 18.46
C ARG A 184 11.34 11.30 17.19
#